data_AF-A0A1H9FZL5-F1
#
_entry.id   AF-A0A1H9FZL5-F1
#
_cell.length_a   1.000
_cell.length_b   1.000
_cell.length_c   1.000
_cell.angle_alpha   90.00
_cell.angle_beta   90.00
_cell.angle_gamma   90.00
#
_symmetry.space_group_name_H-M   'P 1'
#
loop_
_entity.id
_entity.type
_entity.pdbx_description
1 polymer ?
#
loop_
_entity_poly.entity_id
_entity_poly.type
_entity_poly.pdbx_seq_one_letter_code
_entity_poly.pdbx_strand_id
1 'polypeptide(L)'
;MWIDDDRLTQEDFGIGTYPKKCPICGKDSIHLLMYRHSEMSTNGACWIWCSSCEKYSHMNVTIPDWWDNYNRLGSDKLFASPEHNIDDERENIDKWVNKLINEKVDTPKEEPKSINDDKTLYVIKINTQKILTEEKAELAAQLCRCDKEQAINMIENHGFELYPMPAADISLVKKELECKKFNFTVSPEYKW
;
A
#
# COMPACT_ATOMS: atom_id res chain seq x y z
N MET A 1 16.84 17.44 -16.50
CA MET A 1 16.56 17.65 -15.07
C MET A 1 15.07 17.56 -14.91
N TRP A 2 14.63 16.59 -14.12
CA TRP A 2 13.22 16.31 -13.92
C TRP A 2 12.55 17.40 -13.10
N ILE A 3 11.33 17.75 -13.48
CA ILE A 3 10.55 18.79 -12.81
C ILE A 3 9.25 18.17 -12.31
N ASP A 4 9.02 18.31 -11.00
CA ASP A 4 7.77 17.90 -10.36
C ASP A 4 6.61 18.75 -10.87
N ASP A 5 5.51 18.11 -11.21
CA ASP A 5 4.38 18.71 -11.92
C ASP A 5 3.07 17.98 -11.59
N ASP A 6 2.31 18.55 -10.66
CA ASP A 6 1.04 18.01 -10.14
C ASP A 6 -0.04 17.83 -11.21
N ARG A 7 0.18 18.24 -12.46
CA ARG A 7 -0.73 17.94 -13.58
C ARG A 7 -0.64 16.49 -14.04
N LEU A 8 0.26 15.69 -13.46
CA LEU A 8 0.30 14.23 -13.61
C LEU A 8 -0.27 13.59 -12.33
N THR A 9 -1.57 13.27 -12.30
CA THR A 9 -2.27 12.81 -11.09
C THR A 9 -2.71 11.35 -11.12
N GLN A 10 -2.95 10.71 -9.97
CA GLN A 10 -3.43 9.32 -9.88
C GLN A 10 -4.81 9.10 -10.57
N GLU A 11 -5.67 10.12 -10.64
CA GLU A 11 -7.03 10.02 -11.20
C GLU A 11 -7.05 9.73 -12.72
N ASP A 12 -5.94 10.00 -13.41
CA ASP A 12 -5.80 9.76 -14.85
C ASP A 12 -5.50 8.28 -15.19
N PHE A 13 -5.44 7.38 -14.19
CA PHE A 13 -4.80 6.07 -14.32
C PHE A 13 -5.58 4.92 -13.65
N GLY A 14 -5.69 3.81 -14.37
CA GLY A 14 -6.46 2.63 -13.93
C GLY A 14 -7.11 1.83 -15.06
N ILE A 15 -7.11 2.39 -16.29
CA ILE A 15 -7.63 1.76 -17.51
C ILE A 15 -6.68 2.08 -18.68
N GLY A 16 -6.37 1.08 -19.50
CA GLY A 16 -5.55 1.20 -20.72
C GLY A 16 -4.09 0.79 -20.56
N THR A 17 -3.38 0.82 -21.68
CA THR A 17 -2.00 0.33 -21.83
C THR A 17 -1.01 1.48 -21.71
N TYR A 18 0.11 1.26 -21.03
CA TYR A 18 1.27 2.14 -20.96
C TYR A 18 2.28 1.82 -22.07
N PRO A 19 3.04 2.82 -22.57
CA PRO A 19 3.00 4.22 -22.14
C PRO A 19 1.75 4.97 -22.64
N LYS A 20 1.31 5.98 -21.88
CA LYS A 20 0.16 6.83 -22.23
C LYS A 20 0.58 8.17 -22.84
N LYS A 21 -0.37 8.86 -23.47
CA LYS A 21 -0.19 10.22 -23.97
C LYS A 21 0.00 11.22 -22.83
N CYS A 22 1.09 11.97 -22.88
CA CYS A 22 1.39 13.03 -21.90
C CYS A 22 0.46 14.24 -22.09
N PRO A 23 -0.23 14.72 -21.04
CA PRO A 23 -1.07 15.92 -21.13
C PRO A 23 -0.25 17.20 -21.29
N ILE A 24 1.04 17.18 -20.94
CA ILE A 24 1.92 18.35 -20.99
C ILE A 24 2.56 18.50 -22.37
N CYS A 25 3.11 17.44 -22.94
CA CYS A 25 3.84 17.50 -24.22
C CYS A 25 3.18 16.75 -25.38
N GLY A 26 2.08 16.03 -25.14
CA GLY A 26 1.30 15.34 -26.17
C GLY A 26 1.90 14.06 -26.75
N LYS A 27 3.01 13.55 -26.22
CA LYS A 27 3.69 12.33 -26.70
C LYS A 27 3.29 11.10 -25.88
N ASP A 28 3.26 9.92 -26.49
CA ASP A 28 2.99 8.63 -25.84
C ASP A 28 4.22 8.15 -25.05
N SER A 29 4.39 8.70 -23.86
CA SER A 29 5.61 8.59 -23.05
C SER A 29 5.37 8.75 -21.55
N ILE A 30 4.10 8.66 -21.11
CA ILE A 30 3.77 8.57 -19.68
C ILE A 30 3.93 7.13 -19.23
N HIS A 31 4.68 6.97 -18.16
CA HIS A 31 4.91 5.72 -17.47
C HIS A 31 4.31 5.79 -16.06
N LEU A 32 4.00 4.62 -15.51
CA LEU A 32 3.47 4.47 -14.17
C LEU A 32 4.29 3.41 -13.43
N LEU A 33 4.64 3.69 -12.18
CA LEU A 33 5.14 2.69 -11.25
C LEU A 33 4.45 2.93 -9.92
N MET A 34 3.84 1.88 -9.38
CA MET A 34 3.44 1.83 -7.99
C MET A 34 4.36 0.84 -7.28
N TYR A 35 4.82 1.20 -6.09
CA TYR A 35 5.67 0.35 -5.28
C TYR A 35 5.17 0.30 -3.85
N ARG A 36 4.83 -0.91 -3.43
CA ARG A 36 4.43 -1.25 -2.07
C ARG A 36 5.67 -1.30 -1.18
N HIS A 37 5.72 -0.53 -0.10
CA HIS A 37 6.91 -0.51 0.79
C HIS A 37 7.17 -1.85 1.49
N SER A 38 6.14 -2.68 1.63
CA SER A 38 6.27 -4.06 2.09
C SER A 38 5.12 -4.88 1.52
N GLU A 39 5.32 -6.18 1.29
CA GLU A 39 4.28 -7.11 0.81
C GLU A 39 2.99 -7.06 1.65
N MET A 40 3.09 -6.69 2.93
CA MET A 40 1.97 -6.62 3.88
C MET A 40 1.28 -5.24 4.00
N SER A 41 1.67 -4.23 3.20
CA SER A 41 1.11 -2.86 3.32
C SER A 41 0.23 -2.52 2.14
N THR A 42 -0.95 -1.94 2.36
CA THR A 42 -1.73 -1.31 1.27
C THR A 42 -1.16 0.05 0.89
N ASN A 43 -0.22 0.60 1.64
CA ASN A 43 0.41 1.89 1.35
C ASN A 43 1.70 1.69 0.57
N GLY A 44 1.96 2.63 -0.33
CA GLY A 44 3.15 2.68 -1.13
C GLY A 44 3.35 4.04 -1.74
N ALA A 45 4.28 4.08 -2.68
CA ALA A 45 4.55 5.26 -3.47
C ALA A 45 4.14 5.02 -4.92
N CYS A 46 3.73 6.10 -5.58
CA CYS A 46 3.38 6.14 -6.98
C CYS A 46 4.30 7.14 -7.67
N TRP A 47 4.89 6.71 -8.78
CA TRP A 47 5.62 7.54 -9.71
C TRP A 47 4.85 7.57 -11.02
N ILE A 48 4.64 8.77 -11.51
CA ILE A 48 4.07 9.03 -12.82
C ILE A 48 5.02 9.96 -13.53
N TRP A 49 5.53 9.59 -14.68
CA TRP A 49 6.57 10.38 -15.32
C TRP A 49 6.51 10.32 -16.84
N CYS A 50 6.96 11.40 -17.49
CA CYS A 50 7.04 11.53 -18.93
C CYS A 50 8.49 11.47 -19.40
N SER A 51 8.91 10.39 -20.05
CA SER A 51 10.27 10.24 -20.60
C SER A 51 10.61 11.25 -21.71
N SER A 52 9.60 11.92 -22.28
CA SER A 52 9.81 12.90 -23.35
C SER A 52 9.94 14.36 -22.91
N CYS A 53 9.33 14.75 -21.79
CA CYS A 53 9.38 16.14 -21.30
C CYS A 53 9.95 16.27 -19.88
N GLU A 54 10.40 15.15 -19.29
CA GLU A 54 11.04 15.08 -17.98
C GLU A 54 10.17 15.68 -16.87
N LYS A 55 8.85 15.55 -17.02
CA LYS A 55 7.87 15.93 -16.00
C LYS A 55 7.43 14.70 -15.23
N TYR A 56 7.35 14.82 -13.91
CA TYR A 56 6.92 13.72 -13.06
C TYR A 56 6.03 14.21 -11.94
N SER A 57 5.36 13.27 -11.28
CA SER A 57 4.76 13.45 -9.96
C SER A 57 5.07 12.22 -9.12
N HIS A 58 5.34 12.45 -7.84
CA HIS A 58 5.60 11.41 -6.85
C HIS A 58 4.70 11.61 -5.63
N MET A 59 3.94 10.57 -5.27
CA MET A 59 2.94 10.67 -4.21
C MET A 59 2.81 9.37 -3.42
N ASN A 60 2.47 9.49 -2.14
CA ASN A 60 2.06 8.35 -1.34
C ASN A 60 0.63 7.96 -1.73
N VAL A 61 0.39 6.67 -1.98
CA VAL A 61 -0.92 6.16 -2.41
C VAL A 61 -1.27 4.87 -1.70
N THR A 62 -2.57 4.58 -1.64
CA THR A 62 -3.05 3.23 -1.40
C THR A 62 -2.90 2.42 -2.70
N ILE A 63 -2.02 1.43 -2.66
CA ILE A 63 -1.69 0.52 -3.74
C ILE A 63 -2.78 -0.56 -3.84
N PRO A 64 -3.39 -0.77 -5.02
CA PRO A 64 -4.44 -1.78 -5.20
C PRO A 64 -3.98 -3.20 -4.83
N ASP A 65 -4.89 -4.04 -4.35
CA ASP A 65 -4.55 -5.40 -3.88
C ASP A 65 -4.03 -6.32 -5.00
N TRP A 66 -4.48 -6.11 -6.24
CA TRP A 66 -4.00 -6.85 -7.42
C TRP A 66 -2.62 -6.38 -7.91
N TRP A 67 -2.07 -5.32 -7.33
CA TRP A 67 -0.77 -4.79 -7.75
C TRP A 67 0.37 -5.52 -7.05
N ASP A 68 1.32 -5.99 -7.85
CA ASP A 68 2.57 -6.60 -7.39
C ASP A 68 3.78 -5.75 -7.79
N ASN A 69 4.79 -5.69 -6.91
CA ASN A 69 5.98 -4.88 -7.14
C ASN A 69 6.80 -5.42 -8.30
N TYR A 70 7.37 -4.51 -9.10
CA TYR A 70 8.34 -4.91 -10.12
C TYR A 70 9.66 -5.36 -9.45
N ASN A 71 9.87 -6.67 -9.37
CA ASN A 71 10.92 -7.31 -8.57
C ASN A 71 12.37 -6.98 -8.96
N ARG A 72 12.61 -6.35 -10.12
CA ARG A 72 13.96 -5.91 -10.53
C ARG A 72 14.35 -4.54 -9.99
N LEU A 73 13.39 -3.80 -9.44
CA LEU A 73 13.66 -2.59 -8.67
C LEU A 73 13.74 -2.96 -7.19
N GLY A 74 14.95 -2.94 -6.65
CA GLY A 74 15.15 -3.00 -5.20
C GLY A 74 14.73 -1.69 -4.54
N SER A 75 14.36 -1.75 -3.25
CA SER A 75 13.97 -0.57 -2.48
C SER A 75 15.06 0.50 -2.39
N ASP A 76 16.32 0.10 -2.54
CA ASP A 76 17.52 0.95 -2.60
C ASP A 76 17.59 1.83 -3.86
N LYS A 77 16.74 1.54 -4.86
CA LYS A 77 16.70 2.24 -6.16
C LYS A 77 15.44 3.11 -6.33
N LEU A 78 14.61 3.22 -5.30
CA LEU A 78 13.38 4.02 -5.32
C LEU A 78 13.66 5.42 -4.79
N PHE A 79 14.02 6.32 -5.69
CA PHE A 79 14.21 7.73 -5.40
C PHE A 79 12.94 8.52 -5.69
N ALA A 80 12.78 9.68 -5.06
CA ALA A 80 11.64 10.56 -5.32
C ALA A 80 11.57 11.01 -6.79
N SER A 81 12.72 11.17 -7.45
CA SER A 81 12.82 11.53 -8.87
C SER A 81 13.11 10.30 -9.75
N PRO A 82 12.56 10.22 -10.98
CA PRO A 82 12.82 9.12 -11.92
C PRO A 82 14.27 9.02 -12.45
N GLU A 83 15.12 10.02 -12.18
CA GLU A 83 16.49 10.17 -12.70
C GLU A 83 17.43 8.98 -12.41
N HIS A 84 17.18 8.26 -11.32
CA HIS A 84 18.09 7.24 -10.81
C HIS A 84 17.51 5.84 -11.00
N ASN A 85 17.53 5.35 -12.24
CA ASN A 85 17.21 3.97 -12.67
C ASN A 85 15.74 3.63 -12.95
N ILE A 86 14.77 4.50 -12.59
CA ILE A 86 13.35 4.21 -12.87
C ILE A 86 13.05 4.43 -14.37
N ASP A 87 13.51 5.54 -14.95
CA ASP A 87 13.26 5.81 -16.38
C ASP A 87 14.09 4.90 -17.32
N ASP A 88 15.26 4.44 -16.89
CA ASP A 88 16.07 3.49 -17.66
C ASP A 88 15.37 2.13 -17.81
N GLU A 89 14.59 1.72 -16.80
CA GLU A 89 13.80 0.49 -16.80
C GLU A 89 12.38 0.68 -17.36
N ARG A 90 12.03 1.87 -17.87
CA ARG A 90 10.65 2.24 -18.27
C ARG A 90 9.96 1.21 -19.16
N GLU A 91 10.66 0.63 -20.13
CA GLU A 91 10.08 -0.35 -21.06
C GLU A 91 9.72 -1.67 -20.35
N ASN A 92 10.53 -2.08 -19.37
CA ASN A 92 10.26 -3.28 -18.59
C ASN A 92 9.16 -3.02 -17.55
N ILE A 93 9.16 -1.82 -16.95
CA ILE A 93 8.10 -1.38 -16.04
C ILE A 93 6.76 -1.34 -16.79
N ASP A 94 6.71 -0.72 -17.98
CA ASP A 94 5.48 -0.67 -18.79
C ASP A 94 4.96 -2.08 -19.10
N LYS A 95 5.84 -3.00 -19.50
CA LYS A 95 5.46 -4.42 -19.73
C LYS A 95 4.87 -5.06 -18.48
N TRP A 96 5.49 -4.84 -17.32
CA TRP A 96 5.02 -5.38 -16.04
C TRP A 96 3.66 -4.81 -15.64
N VAL A 97 3.52 -3.48 -15.69
CA VAL A 97 2.28 -2.78 -15.35
C VAL A 97 1.15 -3.18 -16.28
N ASN A 98 1.40 -3.26 -17.58
CA ASN A 98 0.41 -3.71 -18.56
C ASN A 98 -0.04 -5.15 -18.32
N LYS A 99 0.88 -6.03 -17.92
CA LYS A 99 0.55 -7.40 -17.52
C LYS A 99 -0.42 -7.40 -16.33
N LEU A 100 -0.11 -6.67 -15.26
CA LEU A 100 -0.99 -6.57 -14.07
C LEU A 100 -2.37 -6.00 -14.40
N ILE A 101 -2.42 -4.97 -15.25
CA ILE A 101 -3.69 -4.37 -15.70
C ILE A 101 -4.53 -5.37 -16.50
N ASN A 102 -3.92 -6.16 -17.38
CA ASN A 102 -4.64 -7.16 -18.17
C ASN A 102 -5.14 -8.33 -17.30
N GLU A 103 -4.31 -8.81 -16.36
CA GLU A 103 -4.70 -9.87 -15.42
C GLU A 103 -5.89 -9.44 -14.53
N LYS A 104 -5.96 -8.14 -14.18
CA LYS A 104 -7.13 -7.55 -13.51
C LYS A 104 -8.40 -7.61 -14.37
N VAL A 105 -8.31 -7.42 -15.69
CA VAL A 105 -9.47 -7.39 -16.60
C VAL A 105 -10.06 -8.79 -16.82
N ASP A 106 -9.24 -9.83 -16.71
CA ASP A 106 -9.68 -11.24 -16.81
C ASP A 106 -10.29 -11.79 -15.51
N THR A 107 -10.21 -11.02 -14.41
CA THR A 107 -10.84 -11.40 -13.14
C THR A 107 -12.24 -10.78 -13.07
N PRO A 108 -13.33 -11.55 -12.94
CA PRO A 108 -14.67 -10.97 -12.75
C PRO A 108 -14.65 -10.00 -11.58
N LYS A 109 -15.26 -8.82 -11.74
CA LYS A 109 -15.58 -7.91 -10.63
C LYS A 109 -16.53 -8.63 -9.67
N GLU A 110 -16.00 -9.41 -8.75
CA GLU A 110 -16.76 -9.79 -7.56
C GLU A 110 -16.78 -8.56 -6.64
N GLU A 111 -17.98 -8.05 -6.37
CA GLU A 111 -18.21 -7.21 -5.20
C GLU A 111 -17.54 -7.88 -3.99
N PRO A 112 -16.92 -7.13 -3.06
CA PRO A 112 -16.17 -7.71 -1.96
C PRO A 112 -17.06 -8.70 -1.23
N LYS A 113 -16.81 -9.99 -1.46
CA LYS A 113 -17.46 -11.06 -0.71
C LYS A 113 -17.03 -10.85 0.73
N SER A 114 -18.02 -10.71 1.61
CA SER A 114 -17.79 -10.55 3.04
C SER A 114 -16.74 -11.55 3.50
N ILE A 115 -15.80 -11.11 4.33
CA ILE A 115 -14.67 -11.85 4.92
C ILE A 115 -15.09 -13.16 5.68
N ASN A 116 -16.38 -13.50 5.70
CA ASN A 116 -16.92 -14.66 6.41
C ASN A 116 -16.57 -16.04 5.85
N ASP A 117 -15.95 -16.18 4.67
CA ASP A 117 -15.83 -17.49 4.02
C ASP A 117 -14.41 -18.11 4.02
N ASP A 118 -13.36 -17.38 4.38
CA ASP A 118 -12.02 -17.99 4.56
C ASP A 118 -11.78 -18.33 6.04
N LYS A 119 -12.16 -19.54 6.43
CA LYS A 119 -12.09 -20.06 7.82
C LYS A 119 -10.67 -20.22 8.38
N THR A 120 -9.64 -19.78 7.66
CA THR A 120 -8.23 -19.93 8.03
C THR A 120 -7.56 -18.64 8.47
N LEU A 121 -8.21 -17.49 8.25
CA LEU A 121 -7.69 -16.16 8.57
C LEU A 121 -8.52 -15.51 9.68
N TYR A 122 -7.81 -14.82 10.56
CA TYR A 122 -8.34 -14.21 11.78
C TYR A 122 -7.94 -12.73 11.79
N VAL A 123 -8.75 -11.88 12.41
CA VAL A 123 -8.49 -10.42 12.47
C VAL A 123 -8.40 -9.99 13.92
N ILE A 124 -7.40 -9.18 14.28
CA ILE A 124 -7.35 -8.54 15.60
C ILE A 124 -7.87 -7.11 15.46
N LYS A 125 -8.91 -6.79 16.21
CA LYS A 125 -9.41 -5.42 16.36
C LYS A 125 -8.95 -4.86 17.69
N ILE A 126 -8.07 -3.87 17.63
CA ILE A 126 -7.71 -3.06 18.79
C ILE A 126 -8.87 -2.10 19.05
N ASN A 127 -9.47 -2.24 20.23
CA ASN A 127 -10.58 -1.39 20.65
C ASN A 127 -10.08 -0.02 21.07
N THR A 128 -11.00 0.96 21.05
CA THR A 128 -10.71 2.30 21.54
C THR A 128 -10.27 2.27 23.00
N GLN A 129 -9.14 2.91 23.27
CA GLN A 129 -8.58 2.96 24.62
C GLN A 129 -7.56 4.09 24.73
N LYS A 130 -7.42 4.66 25.93
CA LYS A 130 -6.37 5.63 26.21
C LYS A 130 -4.99 4.99 26.20
N ILE A 131 -4.04 5.64 25.55
CA ILE A 131 -2.64 5.21 25.49
C ILE A 131 -1.85 6.05 26.50
N LEU A 132 -1.61 5.47 27.68
CA LEU A 132 -1.04 6.18 28.83
C LEU A 132 0.46 6.00 29.02
N THR A 133 1.09 5.13 28.22
CA THR A 133 2.49 4.74 28.39
C THR A 133 3.22 4.79 27.06
N GLU A 134 4.47 5.25 27.08
CA GLU A 134 5.31 5.35 25.88
C GLU A 134 5.48 4.00 25.17
N GLU A 135 5.69 2.91 25.91
CA GLU A 135 5.79 1.56 25.32
C GLU A 135 4.53 1.12 24.57
N LYS A 136 3.34 1.54 25.04
CA LYS A 136 2.07 1.27 24.34
C LYS A 136 1.97 2.12 23.08
N ALA A 137 2.38 3.39 23.14
CA ALA A 137 2.39 4.27 21.98
C ALA A 137 3.37 3.76 20.90
N GLU A 138 4.51 3.22 21.31
CA GLU A 138 5.49 2.60 20.41
C GLU A 138 4.94 1.34 19.75
N LEU A 139 4.36 0.42 20.53
CA LEU A 139 3.75 -0.77 19.95
C LEU A 139 2.56 -0.40 19.04
N ALA A 140 1.74 0.56 19.44
CA ALA A 140 0.67 1.09 18.59
C ALA A 140 1.21 1.65 17.26
N ALA A 141 2.26 2.46 17.32
CA ALA A 141 2.93 3.00 16.14
C ALA A 141 3.51 1.90 15.25
N GLN A 142 4.09 0.85 15.84
CA GLN A 142 4.58 -0.31 15.10
C GLN A 142 3.46 -1.11 14.42
N LEU A 143 2.35 -1.34 15.11
CA LEU A 143 1.19 -2.07 14.60
C LEU A 143 0.46 -1.28 13.51
N CYS A 144 0.30 0.03 13.69
CA CYS A 144 -0.31 0.93 12.72
C CYS A 144 0.66 1.38 11.62
N ARG A 145 1.96 1.14 11.80
CA ARG A 145 3.09 1.63 10.97
C ARG A 145 3.02 3.13 10.64
N CYS A 146 2.65 3.93 11.63
CA CYS A 146 2.62 5.39 11.57
C CYS A 146 3.43 5.98 12.72
N ASP A 147 3.52 7.32 12.79
CA ASP A 147 4.15 7.96 13.95
C ASP A 147 3.32 7.79 15.23
N LYS A 148 3.95 8.04 16.38
CA LYS A 148 3.33 7.85 17.70
C LYS A 148 2.05 8.69 17.86
N GLU A 149 2.05 9.94 17.38
CA GLU A 149 0.90 10.85 17.55
C GLU A 149 -0.30 10.38 16.72
N GLN A 150 -0.05 9.96 15.48
CA GLN A 150 -1.07 9.37 14.61
C GLN A 150 -1.62 8.08 15.21
N ALA A 151 -0.76 7.18 15.70
CA ALA A 151 -1.18 5.91 16.28
C ALA A 151 -2.03 6.10 17.54
N ILE A 152 -1.65 7.05 18.41
CA ILE A 152 -2.43 7.43 19.59
C ILE A 152 -3.80 7.95 19.14
N ASN A 153 -3.85 8.90 18.21
CA ASN A 153 -5.12 9.48 17.74
C ASN A 153 -6.06 8.41 17.14
N MET A 154 -5.52 7.49 16.33
CA MET A 154 -6.30 6.41 15.72
C MET A 154 -6.88 5.47 16.78
N ILE A 155 -6.06 5.00 17.71
CA ILE A 155 -6.51 4.03 18.72
C ILE A 155 -7.43 4.71 19.75
N GLU A 156 -7.18 5.94 20.16
CA GLU A 156 -8.03 6.60 21.15
C GLU A 156 -9.42 6.93 20.62
N ASN A 157 -9.54 7.33 19.34
CA ASN A 157 -10.79 7.83 18.79
C ASN A 157 -11.55 6.82 17.92
N HIS A 158 -10.86 5.93 17.22
CA HIS A 158 -11.46 5.07 16.19
C HIS A 158 -11.24 3.57 16.43
N GLY A 159 -10.20 3.21 17.18
CA GLY A 159 -9.71 1.83 17.22
C GLY A 159 -8.98 1.48 15.92
N PHE A 160 -8.49 0.26 15.82
CA PHE A 160 -7.68 -0.15 14.67
C PHE A 160 -7.82 -1.65 14.41
N GLU A 161 -8.00 -2.04 13.15
CA GLU A 161 -8.05 -3.45 12.75
C GLU A 161 -6.73 -3.83 12.08
N LEU A 162 -6.11 -4.90 12.60
CA LEU A 162 -4.95 -5.50 11.97
C LEU A 162 -5.38 -6.30 10.75
N TYR A 163 -4.45 -6.50 9.82
CA TYR A 163 -4.70 -7.31 8.64
C TYR A 163 -5.05 -8.77 9.02
N PRO A 164 -5.97 -9.45 8.30
CA PRO A 164 -6.26 -10.87 8.53
C PRO A 164 -5.00 -11.73 8.44
N MET A 165 -4.74 -12.57 9.44
CA MET A 165 -3.53 -13.38 9.50
C MET A 165 -3.84 -14.83 9.95
N PRO A 166 -2.98 -15.81 9.60
CA PRO A 166 -3.13 -17.18 10.06
C PRO A 166 -3.08 -17.29 11.59
N ALA A 167 -3.64 -18.38 12.13
CA ALA A 167 -3.72 -18.61 13.58
C ALA A 167 -2.36 -18.56 14.32
N ALA A 168 -1.28 -18.96 13.65
CA ALA A 168 0.08 -18.90 14.20
C ALA A 168 0.53 -17.46 14.47
N ASP A 169 0.29 -16.56 13.52
CA ASP A 169 0.68 -15.15 13.61
C ASP A 169 -0.21 -14.38 14.59
N ILE A 170 -1.52 -14.68 14.60
CA ILE A 170 -2.44 -14.16 15.63
C ILE A 170 -1.93 -14.46 17.02
N SER A 171 -1.48 -15.69 17.25
CA SER A 171 -1.06 -16.12 18.59
C SER A 171 0.14 -15.33 19.08
N LEU A 172 1.04 -14.96 18.18
CA LEU A 172 2.20 -14.13 18.49
C LEU A 172 1.78 -12.69 18.82
N VAL A 173 0.99 -12.06 17.94
CA VAL A 173 0.54 -10.67 18.12
C VAL A 173 -0.37 -10.53 19.33
N LYS A 174 -1.26 -11.49 19.56
CA LYS A 174 -2.13 -11.57 20.74
C LYS A 174 -1.31 -11.55 22.03
N LYS A 175 -0.27 -12.37 22.11
CA LYS A 175 0.58 -12.44 23.31
C LYS A 175 1.26 -11.09 23.59
N GLU A 176 1.71 -10.40 22.55
CA GLU A 176 2.34 -9.09 22.68
C GLU A 176 1.34 -8.02 23.15
N LEU A 177 0.13 -8.00 22.56
CA LEU A 177 -0.96 -7.12 22.98
C LEU A 177 -1.39 -7.37 24.43
N GLU A 178 -1.49 -8.63 24.86
CA GLU A 178 -1.78 -9.02 26.25
C GLU A 178 -0.69 -8.55 27.21
N CYS A 179 0.59 -8.78 26.87
CA CYS A 179 1.73 -8.33 27.67
C CYS A 179 1.71 -6.81 27.87
N LYS A 180 1.34 -6.06 26.83
CA LYS A 180 1.21 -4.60 26.89
C LYS A 180 -0.17 -4.14 27.37
N LYS A 181 -1.09 -5.03 27.74
CA LYS A 181 -2.44 -4.72 28.25
C LYS A 181 -3.27 -3.87 27.28
N PHE A 182 -3.25 -4.19 25.99
CA PHE A 182 -4.18 -3.61 25.02
C PHE A 182 -5.58 -4.22 25.21
N ASN A 183 -6.61 -3.39 25.04
CA ASN A 183 -7.98 -3.86 24.81
C ASN A 183 -8.16 -4.22 23.33
N PHE A 184 -8.43 -5.48 23.02
CA PHE A 184 -8.63 -5.94 21.66
C PHE A 184 -9.61 -7.13 21.60
N THR A 185 -10.19 -7.37 20.43
CA THR A 185 -10.97 -8.56 20.09
C THR A 185 -10.33 -9.30 18.92
N VAL A 186 -10.58 -10.61 18.82
CA VAL A 186 -10.09 -11.44 17.71
C VAL A 186 -11.29 -12.05 16.99
N SER A 187 -11.34 -11.89 15.68
CA SER A 187 -12.33 -12.48 14.78
C SER A 187 -11.91 -13.90 14.38
N PRO A 188 -12.88 -14.82 14.16
CA PRO A 188 -14.29 -14.60 14.43
C PRO A 188 -14.53 -14.85 15.91
N GLU A 189 -15.58 -14.30 16.51
CA GLU A 189 -15.92 -14.53 17.93
C GLU A 189 -16.29 -16.02 18.24
N TYR A 190 -15.92 -16.98 17.39
CA TYR A 190 -16.08 -18.42 17.58
C TYR A 190 -14.88 -19.04 18.31
N LYS A 191 -15.17 -19.48 19.54
CA LYS A 191 -14.47 -20.45 20.40
C LYS A 191 -13.21 -21.12 19.83
N TRP A 192 -12.12 -20.92 20.57
CA TRP A 192 -10.93 -21.78 20.64
C TRP A 192 -11.31 -23.25 20.87
#